data_AF-A0A5N4APQ3-F1
#
_entry.id   AF-A0A5N4APQ3-F1
#
_cell.length_a   1.000
_cell.length_b   1.000
_cell.length_c   1.000
_cell.angle_alpha   90.00
_cell.angle_beta   90.00
_cell.angle_gamma   90.00
#
_symmetry.space_group_name_H-M   'P 1'
#
loop_
_entity.id
_entity.type
_entity.pdbx_description
1 polymer ?
#
loop_
_entity_poly.entity_id
_entity_poly.type
_entity_poly.pdbx_seq_one_letter_code
_entity_poly.pdbx_strand_id
1 'polypeptide(L)'
;MGDPAEEKKQPCNARIDELAKPNKRLLLDLWQNHAYHFPEERKEAIRLLLQEMFAMTPEETQKYFEEISEIIKTLAAREKMKKKLVRKYHMKVREVERRRALNKFRKIFIQLLTYASKNPVPPLVSPRLRSMSDLILFQICDLRGIVLPERSDNDKQAQFLCNIADWVSIAIEYIYYEIHVQKNRELEIIEEQVDAEKNLDANKKSKKRGKM
;
A
#
# COMPACT_ATOMS: atom_id res chain seq x y z
N MET A 1 -50.76 -54.79 -42.08
CA MET A 1 -49.48 -54.88 -41.34
C MET A 1 -48.88 -53.50 -41.30
N GLY A 2 -48.68 -52.95 -40.11
CA GLY A 2 -48.07 -51.65 -39.89
C GLY A 2 -48.50 -51.06 -38.56
N ASP A 3 -48.09 -51.68 -37.45
CA ASP A 3 -48.29 -51.15 -36.10
C ASP A 3 -47.45 -49.87 -35.89
N PRO A 4 -47.97 -48.85 -35.17
CA PRO A 4 -47.21 -47.64 -34.87
C PRO A 4 -46.19 -47.92 -33.76
N ALA A 5 -44.94 -47.48 -33.99
CA ALA A 5 -43.83 -47.65 -33.06
C ALA A 5 -44.07 -46.89 -31.74
N GLU A 6 -44.15 -47.62 -30.64
CA GLU A 6 -44.11 -47.07 -29.28
C GLU A 6 -42.70 -46.54 -28.98
N GLU A 7 -42.59 -45.22 -28.78
CA GLU A 7 -41.38 -44.58 -28.26
C GLU A 7 -41.14 -45.03 -26.81
N LYS A 8 -40.08 -45.82 -26.61
CA LYS A 8 -39.65 -46.32 -25.31
C LYS A 8 -39.19 -45.16 -24.42
N LYS A 9 -39.98 -44.82 -23.40
CA LYS A 9 -39.58 -43.90 -22.32
C LYS A 9 -38.34 -44.45 -21.60
N GLN A 10 -37.26 -43.68 -21.59
CA GLN A 10 -36.03 -44.02 -20.87
C GLN A 10 -36.31 -44.08 -19.35
N PRO A 11 -35.61 -44.94 -18.59
CA PRO A 11 -35.75 -44.97 -17.13
C PRO A 11 -35.21 -43.67 -16.53
N CYS A 12 -36.10 -42.90 -15.90
CA CYS A 12 -35.74 -41.69 -15.18
C CYS A 12 -34.84 -42.04 -13.98
N ASN A 13 -33.55 -41.73 -14.05
CA ASN A 13 -32.62 -41.86 -12.94
C ASN A 13 -32.84 -40.70 -11.94
N ALA A 14 -33.98 -40.69 -11.26
CA ALA A 14 -34.40 -39.62 -10.34
C ALA A 14 -33.33 -39.29 -9.28
N ARG A 15 -32.55 -40.27 -8.83
CA ARG A 15 -31.43 -40.08 -7.90
C ARG A 15 -30.28 -39.27 -8.50
N ILE A 16 -29.98 -39.46 -9.78
CA ILE A 16 -28.93 -38.70 -10.47
C ILE A 16 -29.41 -37.26 -10.67
N ASP A 17 -30.70 -37.08 -11.01
CA ASP A 17 -31.31 -35.75 -11.16
C ASP A 17 -31.38 -34.99 -9.82
N GLU A 18 -31.61 -35.69 -8.70
CA GLU A 18 -31.54 -35.09 -7.36
C GLU A 18 -30.11 -34.69 -6.97
N LEU A 19 -29.11 -35.49 -7.32
CA LEU A 19 -27.69 -35.18 -7.07
C LEU A 19 -27.16 -34.08 -7.99
N ALA A 20 -27.76 -33.92 -9.18
CA ALA A 20 -27.41 -32.86 -10.13
C ALA A 20 -27.97 -31.49 -9.71
N LYS A 21 -28.90 -31.42 -8.74
CA LYS A 21 -29.41 -30.14 -8.23
C LYS A 21 -28.31 -29.39 -7.47
N PRO A 22 -27.98 -28.15 -7.87
CA PRO A 22 -26.99 -27.36 -7.17
C PRO A 22 -27.47 -27.05 -5.74
N ASN A 23 -26.52 -27.02 -4.79
CA ASN A 23 -26.84 -26.70 -3.41
C ASN A 23 -27.33 -25.24 -3.29
N LYS A 24 -28.48 -25.03 -2.64
CA LYS A 24 -29.16 -23.71 -2.51
C LYS A 24 -28.22 -22.61 -2.01
N ARG A 25 -27.38 -22.92 -1.02
CA ARG A 25 -26.44 -21.95 -0.44
C ARG A 25 -25.33 -21.56 -1.42
N LEU A 26 -24.83 -22.54 -2.18
CA LEU A 26 -23.75 -22.34 -3.13
C LEU A 26 -24.22 -21.51 -4.33
N LEU A 27 -25.45 -21.73 -4.79
CA LEU A 27 -26.04 -20.94 -5.87
C LEU A 27 -26.32 -19.49 -5.45
N LEU A 28 -26.77 -19.29 -4.20
CA LEU A 28 -26.96 -17.96 -3.63
C LEU A 28 -25.64 -17.20 -3.50
N ASP A 29 -24.58 -17.88 -3.02
CA ASP A 29 -23.23 -17.32 -2.91
C ASP A 29 -22.64 -16.95 -4.28
N LEU A 30 -22.84 -17.82 -5.27
CA LEU A 30 -22.45 -17.59 -6.66
C LEU A 30 -23.17 -16.38 -7.26
N TRP A 31 -24.45 -16.20 -6.93
CA TRP A 31 -25.20 -15.01 -7.34
C TRP A 31 -24.68 -13.74 -6.64
N GLN A 32 -24.49 -13.77 -5.33
CA GLN A 32 -24.04 -12.61 -4.56
C GLN A 32 -22.63 -12.15 -4.94
N ASN A 33 -21.70 -13.09 -5.15
CA ASN A 33 -20.27 -12.79 -5.30
C ASN A 33 -19.77 -12.85 -6.75
N HIS A 34 -20.48 -13.52 -7.66
CA HIS A 34 -20.01 -13.78 -9.02
C HIS A 34 -21.04 -13.53 -10.13
N ALA A 35 -22.24 -13.02 -9.83
CA ALA A 35 -23.26 -12.75 -10.86
C ALA A 35 -22.77 -11.78 -11.95
N TYR A 36 -21.84 -10.87 -11.67
CA TYR A 36 -21.31 -9.92 -12.65
C TYR A 36 -20.40 -10.55 -13.71
N HIS A 37 -19.89 -11.76 -13.49
CA HIS A 37 -19.04 -12.46 -14.47
C HIS A 37 -19.83 -13.17 -15.56
N PHE A 38 -21.14 -13.41 -15.35
CA PHE A 38 -21.97 -14.14 -16.30
C PHE A 38 -22.64 -13.21 -17.33
N PRO A 39 -22.94 -13.71 -18.55
CA PRO A 39 -23.84 -13.01 -19.49
C PRO A 39 -25.28 -12.95 -18.95
N GLU A 40 -26.05 -11.96 -19.38
CA GLU A 40 -27.40 -11.68 -18.85
C GLU A 40 -28.35 -12.89 -18.94
N GLU A 41 -28.31 -13.63 -20.05
CA GLU A 41 -29.09 -14.87 -20.24
C GLU A 41 -28.86 -15.90 -19.13
N ARG A 42 -27.61 -16.08 -18.69
CA ARG A 42 -27.28 -17.01 -17.60
C ARG A 42 -27.67 -16.47 -16.24
N LYS A 43 -27.69 -15.14 -16.07
CA LYS A 43 -28.14 -14.53 -14.82
C LYS A 43 -29.63 -14.75 -14.63
N GLU A 44 -30.41 -14.59 -15.68
CA GLU A 44 -31.86 -14.85 -15.64
C GLU A 44 -32.16 -16.32 -15.34
N ALA A 45 -31.41 -17.25 -15.95
CA ALA A 45 -31.52 -18.67 -15.64
C ALA A 45 -31.22 -18.98 -14.17
N ILE A 46 -30.14 -18.42 -13.61
CA ILE A 46 -29.78 -18.60 -12.19
C ILE A 46 -30.83 -17.97 -11.28
N ARG A 47 -31.40 -16.82 -11.67
CA ARG A 47 -32.45 -16.13 -10.93
C ARG A 47 -33.74 -16.95 -10.88
N LEU A 48 -34.16 -17.54 -12.00
CA LEU A 48 -35.33 -18.42 -12.07
C LEU A 48 -35.11 -19.68 -11.22
N LEU A 49 -33.92 -20.27 -11.28
CA LEU A 49 -33.56 -21.45 -10.48
C LEU A 49 -33.54 -21.13 -8.97
N LEU A 50 -33.07 -19.94 -8.58
CA LEU A 50 -33.16 -19.45 -7.20
C LEU A 50 -34.63 -19.24 -6.78
N GLN A 51 -35.45 -18.67 -7.65
CA GLN A 51 -36.87 -18.46 -7.39
C GLN A 51 -37.60 -19.78 -7.12
N GLU A 52 -37.36 -20.81 -7.94
CA GLU A 52 -37.89 -22.16 -7.76
C GLU A 52 -37.41 -22.81 -6.46
N MET A 53 -36.12 -22.65 -6.11
CA MET A 53 -35.54 -23.28 -4.93
C MET A 53 -35.96 -22.64 -3.59
N PHE A 54 -36.26 -21.34 -3.59
CA PHE A 54 -36.71 -20.60 -2.41
C PHE A 54 -38.24 -20.43 -2.36
N ALA A 55 -38.97 -20.90 -3.38
CA ALA A 55 -40.43 -20.82 -3.49
C ALA A 55 -40.97 -19.39 -3.30
N MET A 56 -40.23 -18.39 -3.80
CA MET A 56 -40.61 -16.98 -3.69
C MET A 56 -41.49 -16.54 -4.87
N THR A 57 -42.38 -15.58 -4.63
CA THR A 57 -43.12 -14.93 -5.72
C THR A 57 -42.17 -14.08 -6.57
N PRO A 58 -42.45 -13.88 -7.88
CA PRO A 58 -41.57 -13.09 -8.74
C PRO A 58 -41.36 -11.66 -8.23
N GLU A 59 -42.37 -11.07 -7.60
CA GLU A 59 -42.32 -9.73 -7.01
C GLU A 59 -41.41 -9.66 -5.77
N GLU A 60 -41.50 -10.64 -4.87
CA GLU A 60 -40.61 -10.74 -3.69
C GLU A 60 -39.16 -10.98 -4.11
N THR A 61 -38.97 -11.77 -5.16
CA THR A 61 -37.65 -12.10 -5.72
C THR A 61 -37.00 -10.85 -6.34
N GLN A 62 -37.78 -10.03 -7.04
CA GLN A 62 -37.35 -8.72 -7.59
C GLN A 62 -36.86 -7.80 -6.47
N LYS A 63 -37.70 -7.57 -5.45
CA LYS A 63 -37.39 -6.68 -4.33
C LYS A 63 -36.16 -7.14 -3.56
N TYR A 64 -36.05 -8.44 -3.27
CA TYR A 64 -34.91 -9.01 -2.57
C TYR A 64 -33.58 -8.76 -3.30
N PHE A 65 -33.55 -8.97 -4.62
CA PHE A 65 -32.32 -8.74 -5.38
C PHE A 65 -32.00 -7.26 -5.61
N GLU A 66 -33.03 -6.41 -5.71
CA GLU A 66 -32.85 -4.96 -5.73
C GLU A 66 -32.22 -4.46 -4.42
N GLU A 67 -32.76 -4.87 -3.27
CA GLU A 67 -32.21 -4.55 -1.94
C GLU A 67 -30.76 -5.01 -1.79
N ILE A 68 -30.43 -6.24 -2.20
CA ILE A 68 -29.05 -6.74 -2.19
C ILE A 68 -28.15 -5.88 -3.08
N SER A 69 -28.61 -5.52 -4.27
CA SER A 69 -27.82 -4.69 -5.19
C SER A 69 -27.52 -3.32 -4.61
N GLU A 70 -28.47 -2.73 -3.87
CA GLU A 70 -28.31 -1.44 -3.19
C GLU A 70 -27.36 -1.55 -2.00
N ILE A 71 -27.45 -2.62 -1.21
CA ILE A 71 -26.52 -2.90 -0.12
C ILE A 71 -25.09 -3.06 -0.64
N ILE A 72 -24.89 -3.81 -1.74
CA ILE A 72 -23.56 -3.97 -2.35
C ILE A 72 -23.02 -2.61 -2.85
N LYS A 73 -23.85 -1.79 -3.51
CA LYS A 73 -23.47 -0.45 -3.98
C LYS A 73 -23.07 0.48 -2.83
N THR A 74 -23.83 0.49 -1.73
CA THR A 74 -23.55 1.34 -0.56
C THR A 74 -22.27 0.91 0.16
N LEU A 75 -22.03 -0.41 0.32
CA LEU A 75 -20.79 -0.94 0.87
C LEU A 75 -19.58 -0.58 0.00
N ALA A 76 -19.68 -0.77 -1.32
CA ALA A 76 -18.61 -0.39 -2.26
C ALA A 76 -18.31 1.12 -2.22
N ALA A 77 -19.34 1.96 -2.12
CA ALA A 77 -19.18 3.41 -1.96
C ALA A 77 -18.47 3.76 -0.65
N ARG A 78 -18.84 3.10 0.46
CA ARG A 78 -18.20 3.29 1.78
C ARG A 78 -16.72 2.89 1.76
N GLU A 79 -16.39 1.76 1.12
CA GLU A 79 -15.00 1.35 0.95
C GLU A 79 -14.19 2.35 0.12
N LYS A 80 -14.76 2.84 -0.99
CA LYS A 80 -14.12 3.85 -1.83
C LYS A 80 -13.85 5.14 -1.07
N MET A 81 -14.80 5.57 -0.23
CA MET A 81 -14.64 6.73 0.65
C MET A 81 -13.56 6.51 1.71
N LYS A 82 -13.53 5.34 2.36
CA LYS A 82 -12.47 4.96 3.31
C LYS A 82 -11.09 5.01 2.64
N LYS A 83 -10.94 4.43 1.45
CA LYS A 83 -9.68 4.46 0.69
C LYS A 83 -9.26 5.90 0.35
N LYS A 84 -10.20 6.77 -0.05
CA LYS A 84 -9.93 8.20 -0.30
C LYS A 84 -9.48 8.94 0.96
N LEU A 85 -10.14 8.71 2.09
CA LEU A 85 -9.81 9.33 3.38
C LEU A 85 -8.41 8.93 3.85
N VAL A 86 -8.08 7.64 3.79
CA VAL A 86 -6.74 7.12 4.12
C VAL A 86 -5.66 7.77 3.25
N ARG A 87 -5.89 7.85 1.93
CA ARG A 87 -4.95 8.54 1.01
C ARG A 87 -4.77 10.02 1.38
N LYS A 88 -5.86 10.74 1.64
CA LYS A 88 -5.79 12.15 2.06
C LYS A 88 -5.03 12.32 3.38
N TYR A 89 -5.24 11.43 4.34
CA TYR A 89 -4.52 11.44 5.60
C TYR A 89 -3.02 11.24 5.38
N HIS A 90 -2.61 10.21 4.63
CA HIS A 90 -1.19 9.99 4.33
C HIS A 90 -0.55 11.15 3.58
N MET A 91 -1.27 11.80 2.65
CA MET A 91 -0.77 13.00 1.98
C MET A 91 -0.52 14.14 2.97
N LYS A 92 -1.45 14.40 3.89
CA LYS A 92 -1.28 15.43 4.94
C LYS A 92 -0.09 15.10 5.86
N VAL A 93 0.04 13.84 6.29
CA VAL A 93 1.16 13.39 7.12
C VAL A 93 2.49 13.61 6.40
N ARG A 94 2.60 13.16 5.14
CA ARG A 94 3.80 13.38 4.31
C ARG A 94 4.13 14.85 4.14
N GLU A 95 3.12 15.71 3.98
CA GLU A 95 3.34 17.16 3.86
C GLU A 95 3.90 17.76 5.15
N VAL A 96 3.34 17.38 6.31
CA VAL A 96 3.85 17.82 7.62
C VAL A 96 5.28 17.32 7.85
N GLU A 97 5.55 16.05 7.55
CA GLU A 97 6.89 15.46 7.63
C GLU A 97 7.88 16.16 6.70
N ARG A 98 7.48 16.44 5.46
CA ARG A 98 8.29 17.20 4.51
C ARG A 98 8.63 18.59 5.04
N ARG A 99 7.67 19.31 5.61
CA ARG A 99 7.93 20.63 6.23
C ARG A 99 8.89 20.52 7.41
N ARG A 100 8.73 19.52 8.26
CA ARG A 100 9.66 19.25 9.39
C ARG A 100 11.07 18.95 8.88
N ALA A 101 11.21 18.10 7.86
CA ALA A 101 12.49 17.76 7.25
C ALA A 101 13.18 18.99 6.64
N LEU A 102 12.45 19.81 5.89
CA LEU A 102 12.97 21.07 5.33
C LEU A 102 13.44 22.04 6.42
N ASN A 103 12.68 22.17 7.50
CA ASN A 103 13.07 23.02 8.63
C ASN A 103 14.34 22.50 9.32
N LYS A 104 14.47 21.19 9.51
CA LYS A 104 15.66 20.56 10.08
C LYS A 104 16.88 20.77 9.17
N PHE A 105 16.73 20.48 7.88
CA PHE A 105 17.76 20.71 6.88
C PHE A 105 18.21 22.18 6.87
N ARG A 106 17.27 23.14 6.85
CA ARG A 106 17.59 24.57 6.89
C ARG A 106 18.40 24.95 8.13
N LYS A 107 18.06 24.42 9.31
CA LYS A 107 18.82 24.69 10.55
C LYS A 107 20.26 24.19 10.45
N ILE A 108 20.44 22.94 10.01
CA ILE A 108 21.77 22.32 9.85
C ILE A 108 22.58 23.08 8.79
N PHE A 109 21.95 23.42 7.67
CA PHE A 109 22.59 24.16 6.60
C PHE A 109 23.07 25.55 7.06
N ILE A 110 22.25 26.30 7.81
CA ILE A 110 22.65 27.60 8.37
C ILE A 110 23.83 27.44 9.35
N GLN A 111 23.81 26.40 10.19
CA GLN A 111 24.91 26.11 11.12
C GLN A 111 26.21 25.82 10.35
N LEU A 112 26.14 24.99 9.30
CA LEU A 112 27.30 24.67 8.47
C LEU A 112 27.84 25.89 7.71
N LEU A 113 26.96 26.71 7.14
CA LEU A 113 27.40 27.96 6.48
C LEU A 113 28.03 28.95 7.47
N THR A 114 27.48 29.03 8.68
CA THR A 114 28.03 29.87 9.74
C THR A 114 29.40 29.35 10.18
N TYR A 115 29.57 28.02 10.23
CA TYR A 115 30.86 27.39 10.49
C TYR A 115 31.87 27.64 9.37
N ALA A 116 31.46 27.50 8.11
CA ALA A 116 32.28 27.78 6.93
C ALA A 116 32.69 29.25 6.86
N SER A 117 31.81 30.18 7.26
CA SER A 117 32.15 31.60 7.33
C SER A 117 33.18 31.92 8.41
N LYS A 118 33.20 31.16 9.51
CA LYS A 118 34.18 31.34 10.61
C LYS A 118 35.51 30.65 10.31
N ASN A 119 35.48 29.56 9.54
CA ASN A 119 36.64 28.75 9.20
C ASN A 119 36.75 28.67 7.67
N PRO A 120 37.60 29.48 7.02
CA PRO A 120 37.70 29.55 5.56
C PRO A 120 38.45 28.36 4.94
N VAL A 121 38.51 27.24 5.65
CA VAL A 121 39.15 26.01 5.15
C VAL A 121 38.11 25.24 4.34
N PRO A 122 38.42 24.86 3.09
CA PRO A 122 37.50 24.06 2.30
C PRO A 122 37.22 22.73 3.00
N PRO A 123 35.98 22.24 2.98
CA PRO A 123 35.62 20.99 3.63
C PRO A 123 36.43 19.83 3.03
N LEU A 124 36.92 18.93 3.89
CA LEU A 124 37.52 17.69 3.44
C LEU A 124 36.41 16.71 3.07
N VAL A 125 36.31 16.41 1.77
CA VAL A 125 35.23 15.62 1.19
C VAL A 125 35.77 14.25 0.77
N SER A 126 35.19 13.17 1.31
CA SER A 126 35.51 11.80 0.88
C SER A 126 35.13 11.58 -0.59
N PRO A 127 35.72 10.60 -1.31
CA PRO A 127 35.37 10.34 -2.71
C PRO A 127 33.86 10.11 -2.95
N ARG A 128 33.17 9.47 -2.00
CA ARG A 128 31.71 9.27 -2.03
C ARG A 128 30.94 10.58 -1.90
N LEU A 129 31.38 11.48 -1.02
CA LEU A 129 30.77 12.79 -0.88
C LEU A 129 31.10 13.69 -2.06
N ARG A 130 32.23 13.47 -2.73
CA ARG A 130 32.59 14.21 -3.93
C ARG A 130 31.60 13.90 -5.06
N SER A 131 31.25 12.63 -5.29
CA SER A 131 30.22 12.27 -6.28
C SER A 131 28.85 12.86 -5.92
N MET A 132 28.49 12.89 -4.64
CA MET A 132 27.25 13.52 -4.18
C MET A 132 27.28 15.04 -4.41
N SER A 133 28.40 15.68 -4.09
CA SER A 133 28.62 17.10 -4.31
C SER A 133 28.57 17.46 -5.79
N ASP A 134 29.15 16.65 -6.68
CA ASP A 134 29.10 16.89 -8.13
C ASP A 134 27.66 16.81 -8.67
N LEU A 135 26.85 15.88 -8.15
CA LEU A 135 25.41 15.81 -8.46
C LEU A 135 24.65 17.04 -7.96
N ILE A 136 24.97 17.53 -6.76
CA ILE A 136 24.35 18.73 -6.18
C ILE A 136 24.77 19.98 -6.97
N LEU A 137 26.04 20.09 -7.32
CA LEU A 137 26.58 21.17 -8.13
C LEU A 137 25.88 21.22 -9.49
N PHE A 138 25.73 20.07 -10.15
CA PHE A 138 24.98 19.96 -11.40
C PHE A 138 23.55 20.48 -11.25
N GLN A 139 22.83 20.09 -10.19
CA GLN A 139 21.47 20.58 -9.95
C GLN A 139 21.41 22.08 -9.67
N ILE A 140 22.39 22.63 -8.92
CA ILE A 140 22.44 24.07 -8.63
C ILE A 140 22.71 24.85 -9.92
N CYS A 141 23.62 24.37 -10.77
CA CYS A 141 23.95 24.98 -12.05
C CYS A 141 22.76 24.93 -13.02
N ASP A 142 22.07 23.79 -13.11
CA ASP A 142 20.86 23.62 -13.93
C ASP A 142 19.74 24.58 -13.49
N LEU A 143 19.49 24.70 -12.18
CA LEU A 143 18.50 25.63 -11.63
C LEU A 143 18.84 27.11 -11.88
N ARG A 144 20.12 27.44 -12.06
CA ARG A 144 20.59 28.81 -12.28
C ARG A 144 20.90 29.12 -13.76
N GLY A 145 20.87 28.11 -14.64
CA GLY A 145 21.29 28.25 -16.04
C GLY A 145 22.77 28.62 -16.20
N ILE A 146 23.64 28.19 -15.28
CA ILE A 146 25.08 28.48 -15.29
C ILE A 146 25.81 27.27 -15.88
N VAL A 147 26.89 27.52 -16.64
CA VAL A 147 27.78 26.46 -17.13
C VAL A 147 28.42 25.73 -15.94
N LEU A 148 28.46 24.40 -16.00
CA LEU A 148 29.03 23.58 -14.93
C LEU A 148 30.51 23.94 -14.75
N PRO A 149 30.93 24.46 -13.58
CA PRO A 149 32.32 24.81 -13.35
C PRO A 149 33.17 23.57 -13.09
N GLU A 150 34.41 23.57 -13.56
CA GLU A 150 35.38 22.57 -13.15
C GLU A 150 36.01 22.97 -11.81
N ARG A 151 36.30 21.99 -10.96
CA ARG A 151 36.91 22.24 -9.63
C ARG A 151 38.34 22.81 -9.72
N SER A 152 38.98 22.67 -10.88
CA SER A 152 40.29 23.22 -11.22
C SER A 152 40.23 24.69 -11.64
N ASP A 153 39.06 25.24 -11.92
CA ASP A 153 38.91 26.60 -12.40
C ASP A 153 39.24 27.61 -11.28
N ASN A 154 39.96 28.67 -11.65
CA ASN A 154 40.40 29.71 -10.72
C ASN A 154 39.34 30.80 -10.48
N ASP A 155 38.15 30.62 -11.06
CA ASP A 155 37.04 31.56 -10.91
C ASP A 155 36.47 31.51 -9.49
N LYS A 156 36.39 32.68 -8.86
CA LYS A 156 35.87 32.82 -7.48
C LYS A 156 34.42 32.34 -7.37
N GLN A 157 33.62 32.54 -8.42
CA GLN A 157 32.24 32.08 -8.47
C GLN A 157 32.15 30.55 -8.59
N ALA A 158 32.99 29.95 -9.43
CA ALA A 158 33.10 28.50 -9.57
C ALA A 158 33.50 27.85 -8.23
N GLN A 159 34.54 28.37 -7.57
CA GLN A 159 34.99 27.89 -6.27
C GLN A 159 33.91 28.03 -5.19
N PHE A 160 33.16 29.13 -5.19
CA PHE A 160 32.06 29.33 -4.27
C PHE A 160 30.94 28.29 -4.46
N LEU A 161 30.54 28.01 -5.70
CA LEU A 161 29.52 27.00 -6.00
C LEU A 161 29.98 25.59 -5.62
N CYS A 162 31.23 25.25 -5.93
CA CYS A 162 31.85 23.98 -5.52
C CYS A 162 31.86 23.83 -3.99
N ASN A 163 32.27 24.87 -3.27
CA ASN A 163 32.30 24.87 -1.82
C ASN A 163 30.90 24.72 -1.22
N ILE A 164 29.89 25.41 -1.76
CA ILE A 164 28.50 25.23 -1.33
C ILE A 164 28.05 23.79 -1.54
N ALA A 165 28.31 23.22 -2.73
CA ALA A 165 27.90 21.85 -3.03
C ALA A 165 28.55 20.85 -2.07
N ASP A 166 29.82 21.05 -1.73
CA ASP A 166 30.54 20.24 -0.76
C ASP A 166 29.94 20.34 0.66
N TRP A 167 29.62 21.54 1.12
CA TRP A 167 28.95 21.77 2.41
C TRP A 167 27.52 21.19 2.45
N VAL A 168 26.77 21.28 1.35
CA VAL A 168 25.45 20.65 1.24
C VAL A 168 25.57 19.13 1.30
N SER A 169 26.57 18.55 0.63
CA SER A 169 26.81 17.10 0.67
C SER A 169 27.07 16.61 2.09
N ILE A 170 27.91 17.34 2.85
CA ILE A 170 28.17 17.05 4.28
C ILE A 170 26.88 17.17 5.10
N ALA A 171 26.05 18.19 4.85
CA ALA A 171 24.77 18.37 5.54
C ALA A 171 23.84 17.17 5.35
N ILE A 172 23.76 16.66 4.12
CA ILE A 172 22.93 15.51 3.77
C ILE A 172 23.46 14.26 4.46
N GLU A 173 24.77 14.03 4.46
CA GLU A 173 25.36 12.87 5.12
C GLU A 173 25.13 12.91 6.64
N TYR A 174 25.31 14.07 7.27
CA TYR A 174 25.05 14.23 8.70
C TYR A 174 23.59 13.89 9.05
N ILE A 175 22.64 14.38 8.25
CA ILE A 175 21.22 14.06 8.42
C ILE A 175 20.96 12.57 8.20
N TYR A 176 21.57 11.97 7.18
CA TYR A 176 21.42 10.56 6.88
C TYR A 176 21.93 9.68 8.03
N TYR A 177 23.11 10.00 8.56
CA TYR A 177 23.69 9.32 9.71
C TYR A 177 22.81 9.45 10.95
N GLU A 178 22.34 10.67 11.25
CA GLU A 178 21.47 10.91 12.41
C GLU A 178 20.18 10.09 12.33
N ILE A 179 19.55 10.02 11.15
CA ILE A 179 18.35 9.20 10.91
C ILE A 179 18.67 7.71 11.06
N HIS A 180 19.82 7.26 10.54
CA HIS A 180 20.21 5.86 10.65
C HIS A 180 20.44 5.44 12.10
N VAL A 181 21.07 6.30 12.90
CA VAL A 181 21.26 6.07 14.34
C VAL A 181 19.92 6.02 15.07
N GLN A 182 18.98 6.91 14.74
CA GLN A 182 17.64 6.89 15.33
C GLN A 182 16.89 5.60 15.02
N LYS A 183 16.91 5.16 13.75
CA LYS A 183 16.26 3.91 13.34
C LYS A 183 16.85 2.68 14.01
N ASN A 184 18.18 2.63 14.17
CA ASN A 184 18.82 1.52 14.86
C ASN A 184 18.36 1.43 16.32
N ARG A 185 18.25 2.57 17.02
CA ARG A 185 17.72 2.61 18.38
C ARG A 185 16.25 2.18 18.45
N GLU A 186 15.44 2.60 17.49
CA GLU A 186 14.04 2.16 17.41
C GLU A 186 13.94 0.64 17.21
N LEU A 187 14.80 0.05 16.39
CA LEU A 187 14.87 -1.40 16.18
C LEU A 187 15.30 -2.15 17.45
N GLU A 188 16.31 -1.67 18.15
CA GLU A 188 16.76 -2.23 19.44
C GLU A 188 15.62 -2.28 20.45
N ILE A 189 14.85 -1.18 20.57
CA ILE A 189 13.69 -1.11 21.48
C ILE A 189 12.59 -2.11 21.08
N ILE A 190 12.34 -2.29 19.78
CA ILE A 190 11.35 -3.24 19.28
C ILE A 190 11.79 -4.68 19.57
N GLU A 191 13.07 -5.00 19.37
CA GLU A 191 13.62 -6.33 19.69
C GLU A 191 13.49 -6.63 21.18
N GLU A 192 13.81 -5.68 22.06
CA GLU A 192 13.64 -5.81 23.51
C GLU A 192 12.17 -6.06 23.91
N GLN A 193 11.21 -5.35 23.29
CA GLN A 193 9.78 -5.55 23.54
C GLN A 193 9.31 -6.93 23.08
N VAL A 194 9.73 -7.37 21.91
CA VAL A 194 9.40 -8.69 21.36
C VAL A 194 9.96 -9.80 22.26
N ASP A 195 11.17 -9.64 22.77
CA ASP A 195 11.78 -10.62 23.67
C ASP A 195 11.13 -10.61 25.05
N ALA A 196 10.71 -9.45 25.56
CA ALA A 196 9.90 -9.34 26.76
C ALA A 196 8.53 -10.06 26.62
N GLU A 197 7.86 -9.90 25.48
CA GLU A 197 6.59 -10.59 25.18
C GLU A 197 6.77 -12.11 25.10
N LYS A 198 7.81 -12.59 24.40
CA LYS A 198 8.14 -14.02 24.33
C LYS A 198 8.42 -14.61 25.72
N ASN A 199 9.14 -13.88 26.56
CA ASN A 199 9.46 -14.31 27.93
C ASN A 199 8.20 -14.35 28.82
N LEU A 200 7.28 -13.40 28.67
CA LEU A 200 5.99 -13.41 29.36
C LEU A 200 5.11 -14.58 28.92
N ASP A 201 5.08 -14.89 27.62
CA ASP A 201 4.31 -16.01 27.08
C ASP A 201 4.89 -17.38 27.46
N ALA A 202 6.21 -17.50 27.52
CA ALA A 202 6.88 -18.69 28.04
C ALA A 202 6.55 -18.93 29.52
N ASN A 203 6.52 -17.86 30.33
CA ASN A 203 6.22 -17.92 31.75
C ASN A 203 4.71 -18.20 32.04
N LYS A 204 3.81 -17.77 31.16
CA LYS A 204 2.38 -18.16 31.21
C LYS A 204 2.19 -19.64 30.85
N LYS A 205 2.93 -20.16 29.87
CA LYS A 205 2.88 -21.57 29.46
C LYS A 205 3.42 -22.52 30.53
N SER A 206 4.49 -22.14 31.25
CA SER A 206 5.03 -22.92 32.36
C SER A 206 4.06 -22.98 33.56
N LYS A 207 3.44 -21.86 33.93
CA LYS A 207 2.44 -21.82 35.03
C LYS A 207 1.16 -22.62 34.73
N LYS A 208 0.76 -22.77 33.47
CA LYS A 208 -0.38 -23.62 33.08
C LYS A 208 -0.06 -25.12 33.18
N ARG A 209 1.20 -25.53 33.00
CA ARG A 209 1.63 -26.93 33.06
C ARG A 209 1.84 -27.45 34.49
N GLY A 210 2.13 -26.58 35.47
CA GLY A 210 2.28 -26.97 36.88
C GLY A 210 0.96 -27.00 37.69
N LYS A 211 -0.19 -26.80 37.04
CA LYS A 211 -1.53 -26.80 37.66
C LYS A 211 -2.44 -27.96 37.17
N MET A 212 -1.92 -28.83 36.32
CA MET A 212 -2.51 -30.14 35.97
C MET A 212 -1.74 -31.23 36.72
#